data_AF-A0A6M1NNK8-F1
#
_entry.id   AF-A0A6M1NNK8-F1
#
_cell.length_a   1.000
_cell.length_b   1.000
_cell.length_c   1.000
_cell.angle_alpha   90.00
_cell.angle_beta   90.00
_cell.angle_gamma   90.00
#
_symmetry.space_group_name_H-M   'P 1'
#
loop_
_entity.id
_entity.type
_entity.pdbx_description
1 polymer ?
#
loop_
_entity_poly.entity_id
_entity_poly.type
_entity_poly.pdbx_seq_one_letter_code
_entity_poly.pdbx_strand_id
1 'polypeptide(L)'
;MEKIIKYPHPHGEITVLWKPELCIHAGVCVKMLPQVYKPKERPWCNPENASVEELINQIKKCPSGALGYELKRPDNQMEIQLRDYFDRIAIRV
;
A
#
# COMPACT_ATOMS: atom_id res chain seq x y z
N MET A 1 15.85 11.67 -13.95
CA MET A 1 15.45 10.24 -13.97
C MET A 1 14.76 9.99 -12.65
N GLU A 2 13.45 9.78 -12.64
CA GLU A 2 12.71 9.61 -11.37
C GLU A 2 13.18 8.34 -10.67
N LYS A 3 13.87 8.48 -9.52
CA LYS A 3 14.27 7.32 -8.71
C LYS A 3 13.12 6.93 -7.79
N ILE A 4 12.56 5.73 -7.99
CA ILE A 4 11.51 5.17 -7.14
C ILE A 4 12.08 3.97 -6.39
N ILE A 5 11.99 4.00 -5.07
CA ILE A 5 12.41 2.90 -4.20
C ILE A 5 11.16 2.13 -3.76
N LYS A 6 11.21 0.80 -3.86
CA LYS A 6 10.07 -0.09 -3.57
C LYS A 6 10.32 -0.89 -2.29
N TYR A 7 9.33 -0.95 -1.43
CA TYR A 7 9.31 -1.75 -0.20
C TYR A 7 8.10 -2.69 -0.24
N PRO A 8 8.28 -3.95 -0.71
CA PRO A 8 7.19 -4.91 -0.76
C PRO A 8 6.82 -5.37 0.65
N HIS A 9 5.51 -5.54 0.90
CA HIS A 9 5.02 -6.21 2.09
C HIS A 9 5.26 -7.72 1.99
N PRO A 10 5.61 -8.43 3.07
CA PRO A 10 5.91 -9.87 3.04
C PRO A 10 4.73 -10.72 2.53
N HIS A 11 3.50 -10.29 2.83
CA HIS A 11 2.28 -10.96 2.34
C HIS A 11 1.92 -10.62 0.88
N GLY A 12 2.67 -9.73 0.23
CA GLY A 12 2.46 -9.36 -1.16
C GLY A 12 1.24 -8.48 -1.43
N GLU A 13 0.40 -8.19 -0.45
CA GLU A 13 -0.84 -7.41 -0.59
C GLU A 13 -0.61 -5.95 -1.02
N ILE A 14 0.49 -5.35 -0.55
CA ILE A 14 0.84 -3.96 -0.82
C ILE A 14 2.35 -3.80 -1.05
N THR A 15 2.73 -2.88 -1.94
CA THR A 15 4.11 -2.43 -2.11
C THR A 15 4.16 -0.93 -1.86
N VAL A 16 4.94 -0.50 -0.88
CA VAL A 16 5.15 0.93 -0.57
C VAL A 16 6.18 1.50 -1.54
N LEU A 17 5.83 2.60 -2.20
CA LEU A 17 6.69 3.33 -3.12
C LEU A 17 7.19 4.60 -2.44
N TRP A 18 8.48 4.89 -2.59
CA TRP A 18 9.09 6.11 -2.10
C TRP A 18 9.89 6.83 -3.18
N LYS A 19 9.56 8.10 -3.39
CA LYS A 19 10.23 9.04 -4.29
C LYS A 19 11.06 10.02 -3.45
N PRO A 20 12.36 9.75 -3.19
CA PRO A 20 13.19 10.61 -2.35
C PRO A 20 13.27 12.05 -2.87
N GLU A 21 13.26 12.25 -4.19
CA GLU A 21 13.33 13.57 -4.83
C GLU A 21 12.12 14.47 -4.51
N LEU A 22 10.97 13.89 -4.17
CA LEU A 22 9.77 14.62 -3.78
C LEU A 22 9.63 14.76 -2.25
N CYS A 23 10.52 14.15 -1.46
CA CYS A 23 10.37 14.11 -0.01
C CYS A 23 10.84 15.43 0.64
N ILE A 24 9.89 16.21 1.16
CA ILE A 24 10.17 17.47 1.88
C ILE A 24 10.50 17.27 3.37
N HIS A 25 10.64 16.03 3.83
CA HIS A 25 10.95 15.69 5.23
C HIS A 25 9.99 16.29 6.28
N ALA A 26 8.68 16.41 5.96
CA ALA A 26 7.65 16.93 6.87
C ALA A 26 7.44 16.09 8.16
N GLY A 27 7.99 14.87 8.22
CA GLY A 27 7.94 14.01 9.41
C GLY A 27 6.58 13.35 9.69
N VAL A 28 5.57 13.51 8.82
CA VAL A 28 4.23 12.93 8.98
C VAL A 28 4.27 11.40 8.99
N CYS A 29 5.07 10.80 8.12
CA CYS A 29 5.22 9.34 8.04
C CYS A 29 5.74 8.73 9.34
N VAL A 30 6.84 9.26 9.87
CA VAL A 30 7.45 8.82 11.13
C VAL A 30 6.53 9.06 12.33
N LYS A 31 5.79 10.17 12.35
CA LYS A 31 4.84 10.47 13.44
C LYS A 31 3.64 9.52 13.47
N MET A 32 3.14 9.12 12.32
CA MET A 32 1.97 8.24 12.24
C MET A 32 2.32 6.76 12.41
N LEU A 33 3.40 6.31 11.78
CA LEU A 33 3.83 4.91 11.82
C LEU A 33 5.33 4.82 12.17
N PRO A 34 5.71 5.14 13.43
CA PRO A 34 7.11 5.09 13.87
C PRO A 34 7.70 3.67 13.81
N GLN A 35 6.87 2.63 13.83
CA GLN A 35 7.28 1.24 13.67
C GLN A 35 7.62 0.87 12.22
N VAL A 36 7.07 1.60 11.24
CA VAL A 36 7.33 1.39 9.81
C VAL A 36 8.48 2.27 9.32
N TYR A 37 8.46 3.56 9.67
CA TYR A 37 9.40 4.54 9.14
C TYR A 37 10.49 4.89 10.15
N LYS A 38 11.70 4.41 9.89
CA LYS A 38 12.87 4.55 10.75
C LYS A 38 14.03 5.21 10.00
N PRO A 39 14.13 6.55 9.97
CA PRO A 39 15.13 7.28 9.17
C PRO A 39 16.59 6.90 9.44
N LYS A 40 16.88 6.44 10.67
CA LYS A 40 18.22 6.03 11.12
C LYS A 40 18.56 4.57 10.79
N GLU A 41 17.59 3.74 10.42
CA GLU A 41 17.80 2.32 10.13
C GLU A 41 17.93 2.07 8.61
N ARG A 42 18.46 0.90 8.27
CA ARG A 42 18.58 0.38 6.91
C ARG A 42 18.10 -1.08 6.92
N PRO A 43 16.94 -1.40 6.34
CA PRO A 43 16.02 -0.51 5.62
C PRO A 43 15.36 0.56 6.52
N TRP A 44 15.04 1.73 5.96
CA TRP A 44 14.36 2.80 6.70
C TRP A 44 12.82 2.66 6.69
N CYS A 45 12.28 1.77 5.84
CA CYS A 45 10.86 1.52 5.68
C CYS A 45 10.61 0.01 5.82
N ASN A 46 9.90 -0.38 6.87
CA ASN A 46 9.52 -1.75 7.20
C ASN A 46 8.00 -1.89 7.12
N PRO A 47 7.42 -2.10 5.92
CA PRO A 47 5.97 -2.16 5.75
C PRO A 47 5.33 -3.32 6.53
N GLU A 48 6.09 -4.35 6.87
CA GLU A 48 5.65 -5.51 7.68
C GLU A 48 5.13 -5.16 9.08
N ASN A 49 5.49 -3.99 9.62
CA ASN A 49 5.13 -3.59 10.98
C ASN A 49 3.78 -2.85 11.08
N ALA A 50 3.02 -2.76 9.99
CA ALA A 50 1.70 -2.13 9.98
C ALA A 50 0.76 -2.87 9.01
N SER A 51 -0.54 -2.74 9.24
CA SER A 51 -1.54 -3.27 8.32
C SER A 51 -1.59 -2.49 7.01
N VAL A 52 -2.12 -3.12 5.96
CA VAL A 52 -2.31 -2.49 4.63
C VAL A 52 -3.14 -1.21 4.75
N GLU A 53 -4.19 -1.21 5.56
CA GLU A 53 -5.06 -0.06 5.77
C GLU A 53 -4.33 1.11 6.45
N GLU A 54 -3.53 0.83 7.48
CA GLU A 54 -2.71 1.84 8.16
C GLU A 54 -1.68 2.46 7.22
N LEU A 55 -1.02 1.63 6.40
CA LEU A 55 -0.08 2.10 5.39
C LEU A 55 -0.77 3.03 4.39
N ILE A 56 -1.92 2.63 3.83
CA ILE A 56 -2.68 3.47 2.89
C ILE A 56 -3.09 4.79 3.53
N ASN A 57 -3.61 4.75 4.76
CA ASN A 57 -4.07 5.93 5.48
C ASN A 57 -2.93 6.91 5.77
N GLN A 58 -1.76 6.40 6.13
CA GLN A 58 -0.57 7.23 6.33
C GLN A 58 -0.08 7.81 5.00
N ILE A 59 0.03 7.00 3.95
CA ILE A 59 0.55 7.42 2.64
C ILE A 59 -0.29 8.56 2.06
N LYS A 60 -1.61 8.48 2.18
CA LYS A 60 -2.55 9.56 1.77
C LYS A 60 -2.33 10.89 2.49
N LYS A 61 -1.71 10.88 3.66
CA LYS A 61 -1.39 12.09 4.45
C LYS A 61 0.00 12.64 4.14
N CYS A 62 0.73 12.07 3.18
CA CYS A 62 2.02 12.61 2.74
C CYS A 62 1.82 13.94 2.00
N PRO A 63 2.23 15.10 2.55
CA PRO A 63 1.93 16.40 1.96
C PRO A 63 2.64 16.64 0.63
N SER A 64 3.77 15.97 0.40
CA SER A 64 4.56 16.14 -0.82
C SER A 64 4.29 15.08 -1.89
N GLY A 65 3.44 14.08 -1.62
CA GLY A 65 3.22 12.96 -2.53
C GLY A 65 4.46 12.08 -2.75
N ALA A 66 5.47 12.17 -1.87
CA ALA A 66 6.68 11.36 -1.97
C ALA A 66 6.45 9.87 -1.69
N LEU A 67 5.37 9.54 -0.98
CA LEU A 67 4.96 8.18 -0.70
C LEU A 67 3.80 7.79 -1.62
N GLY A 68 3.84 6.57 -2.14
CA GLY A 68 2.78 5.95 -2.92
C GLY A 68 2.65 4.48 -2.54
N TYR A 69 1.66 3.80 -3.12
CA TYR A 69 1.50 2.36 -2.93
C TYR A 69 0.98 1.68 -4.19
N GLU A 70 1.34 0.41 -4.36
CA GLU A 70 0.75 -0.50 -5.34
C GLU A 70 0.03 -1.61 -4.55
N LEU A 71 -1.27 -1.78 -4.76
CA LEU A 71 -2.02 -2.91 -4.19
C LEU A 71 -1.98 -4.07 -5.17
N LYS A 72 -1.60 -5.25 -4.69
CA LYS A 72 -1.91 -6.50 -5.40
C LYS A 72 -3.24 -6.98 -4.86
N ARG A 73 -4.32 -6.66 -5.58
CA ARG A 73 -5.57 -7.34 -5.32
C ARG A 73 -5.38 -8.83 -5.63
N PRO A 74 -5.91 -9.75 -4.84
CA PRO A 74 -6.41 -10.98 -5.44
C PRO A 74 -7.62 -10.54 -6.29
N ASP A 75 -7.45 -10.49 -7.61
CA ASP A 75 -8.43 -9.98 -8.58
C ASP A 75 -9.80 -10.70 -8.58
N ASN A 76 -10.06 -11.64 -7.66
CA ASN A 76 -11.19 -12.55 -7.78
C ASN A 76 -12.47 -12.16 -7.02
N GLN A 77 -12.50 -11.13 -6.19
CA GLN A 77 -13.68 -10.93 -5.33
C GLN A 77 -14.91 -10.33 -6.06
N MET A 78 -14.73 -9.52 -7.10
CA MET A 78 -15.85 -9.03 -7.93
C MET A 78 -16.25 -10.04 -9.02
N GLU A 79 -15.31 -10.80 -9.59
CA GLU A 79 -15.60 -11.86 -10.57
C GLU A 79 -16.36 -13.04 -9.94
N ILE A 80 -15.99 -13.47 -8.72
CA ILE A 80 -16.69 -14.53 -8.01
C ILE A 80 -18.15 -14.12 -7.72
N GLN A 81 -18.38 -12.89 -7.25
CA GLN A 81 -19.75 -12.43 -6.94
C GLN A 81 -20.64 -12.28 -8.18
N LEU A 82 -20.09 -11.81 -9.30
CA LEU A 82 -20.83 -11.76 -10.57
C LEU A 82 -21.15 -13.16 -11.07
N ARG A 83 -20.17 -14.08 -11.01
CA ARG A 83 -20.38 -15.46 -11.44
C ARG A 83 -21.41 -16.19 -10.57
N ASP A 84 -21.31 -16.09 -9.25
CA ASP A 84 -22.31 -16.63 -8.31
C ASP A 84 -23.71 -16.06 -8.56
N TYR A 85 -23.81 -14.77 -8.91
CA TYR A 85 -25.07 -14.13 -9.25
C TYR A 85 -25.66 -14.68 -10.57
N PHE A 86 -24.84 -14.83 -11.62
CA PHE A 86 -25.28 -15.40 -12.88
C PHE A 86 -25.61 -16.89 -12.79
N ASP A 87 -24.84 -17.68 -12.03
CA ASP A 87 -25.10 -19.10 -11.79
C ASP A 87 -26.44 -19.30 -11.04
N ARG A 88 -26.78 -18.43 -10.09
CA ARG A 88 -28.09 -18.44 -9.41
C ARG A 88 -29.26 -18.07 -10.34
N ILE A 89 -29.04 -17.20 -11.32
CA ILE A 89 -30.06 -16.80 -12.30
C ILE A 89 -30.27 -17.90 -13.34
N ALA A 90 -29.20 -18.56 -13.79
CA ALA A 90 -29.25 -19.60 -14.81
C ALA A 90 -30.01 -20.88 -14.38
N ILE A 91 -30.17 -21.13 -13.08
CA ILE A 91 -30.91 -22.30 -12.54
C ILE A 91 -32.44 -22.07 -12.54
N ARG A 92 -32.91 -20.86 -12.88
CA ARG A 92 -34.35 -20.49 -12.87
C ARG A 92 -35.02 -20.46 -14.25
N VAL A 93 -34.36 -20.94 -15.32
CA VAL A 93 -34.93 -21.05 -16.67
C VAL A 93 -35.13 -22.51 -17.04
#